data_AF-A0A8H8XMN0-F1
#
_entry.id   AF-A0A8H8XMN0-F1
#
_cell.length_a   1.000
_cell.length_b   1.000
_cell.length_c   1.000
_cell.angle_alpha   90.00
_cell.angle_beta   90.00
_cell.angle_gamma   90.00
#
_symmetry.space_group_name_H-M   'P 1'
#
loop_
_entity.id
_entity.type
_entity.pdbx_description
1 polymer ?
#
loop_
_entity_poly.entity_id
_entity_poly.type
_entity_poly.pdbx_seq_one_letter_code
_entity_poly.pdbx_strand_id
1 'polypeptide(L)'
;MHKTLLATLIAAPLLIGANTTFAATAYVSNEKDNSISVIDLDKLETVATLEVGMRPRGLTLSSDNKLLYICASDSDRVQVMDLASRKIVKELPSGADPEQFALHPNNQWLYISNEDDALVTVVDVDSEQVKAQIDVGVEPEGMAVSPDGKWAVNTSETTSMLHWIDTTTHELVDNTQVDQRPRHVEFSQDGKLLWASAEIGGTVTVIDVASRQPVKTLNFAIKGVHPDKVQPVGVKLTADGRYAFVALGPANHVAVVDARTYEVLDYLLVGRRVWHMAFTPGEKQLLTTNGVSGDVSVIDLDSLKVTKSIKVGRYPWGVVVTP
;
A
#
# COMPACT_ATOMS: atom_id res chain seq x y z
N MET A 1 -3.87 76.19 -22.90
CA MET A 1 -4.08 74.72 -23.01
C MET A 1 -2.84 74.05 -22.45
N HIS A 2 -2.95 73.29 -21.36
CA HIS A 2 -2.14 72.12 -20.97
C HIS A 2 -2.56 71.78 -19.52
N LYS A 3 -3.44 70.78 -19.37
CA LYS A 3 -3.86 70.22 -18.09
C LYS A 3 -2.92 69.07 -17.75
N THR A 4 -2.21 69.15 -16.63
CA THR A 4 -1.40 68.05 -16.10
C THR A 4 -2.28 67.20 -15.19
N LEU A 5 -2.57 65.95 -15.61
CA LEU A 5 -3.31 64.97 -14.80
C LEU A 5 -2.40 64.42 -13.70
N LEU A 6 -2.84 64.52 -12.45
CA LEU A 6 -2.26 63.80 -11.32
C LEU A 6 -2.88 62.40 -11.29
N ALA A 7 -2.09 61.36 -11.54
CA ALA A 7 -2.54 59.96 -11.43
C ALA A 7 -2.31 59.46 -10.00
N THR A 8 -3.39 59.23 -9.26
CA THR A 8 -3.38 58.65 -7.92
C THR A 8 -3.20 57.13 -8.02
N LEU A 9 -2.06 56.60 -7.59
CA LEU A 9 -1.82 55.17 -7.48
C LEU A 9 -2.58 54.63 -6.25
N ILE A 10 -3.62 53.83 -6.46
CA ILE A 10 -4.27 53.06 -5.39
C ILE A 10 -3.51 51.74 -5.26
N ALA A 11 -2.76 51.57 -4.16
CA ALA A 11 -2.16 50.30 -3.82
C ALA A 11 -3.23 49.36 -3.23
N ALA A 12 -3.61 48.34 -3.99
CA ALA A 12 -4.45 47.25 -3.49
C ALA A 12 -3.59 46.28 -2.65
N PRO A 13 -4.01 45.90 -1.44
CA PRO A 13 -3.28 44.90 -0.66
C PRO A 13 -3.51 43.52 -1.29
N LEU A 14 -2.42 42.87 -1.75
CA LEU A 14 -2.44 41.45 -2.06
C LEU A 14 -2.71 40.67 -0.77
N LEU A 15 -3.92 40.14 -0.63
CA LEU A 15 -4.23 39.07 0.30
C LEU A 15 -3.48 37.82 -0.17
N ILE A 16 -2.30 37.58 0.38
CA ILE A 16 -1.66 36.28 0.32
C ILE A 16 -2.52 35.37 1.20
N GLY A 17 -3.41 34.60 0.56
CA GLY A 17 -4.15 33.55 1.23
C GLY A 17 -3.16 32.60 1.89
N ALA A 18 -3.21 32.50 3.22
CA ALA A 18 -2.50 31.46 3.93
C ALA A 18 -3.11 30.13 3.49
N ASN A 19 -2.41 29.42 2.60
CA ASN A 19 -2.69 28.02 2.38
C ASN A 19 -2.41 27.31 3.70
N THR A 20 -3.46 27.04 4.47
CA THR A 20 -3.40 26.06 5.55
C THR A 20 -3.13 24.72 4.88
N THR A 21 -1.85 24.35 4.83
CA THR A 21 -1.46 22.97 4.55
C THR A 21 -2.02 22.14 5.69
N PHE A 22 -3.04 21.32 5.42
CA PHE A 22 -3.45 20.32 6.39
C PHE A 22 -2.25 19.39 6.63
N ALA A 23 -1.99 19.06 7.89
CA ALA A 23 -0.98 18.07 8.23
C ALA A 23 -1.32 16.75 7.53
N ALA A 24 -0.32 16.15 6.89
CA ALA A 24 -0.47 14.83 6.30
C ALA A 24 -0.99 13.85 7.37
N THR A 25 -1.92 12.98 7.00
CA THR A 25 -2.60 12.07 7.92
C THR A 25 -2.39 10.64 7.47
N ALA A 26 -2.02 9.75 8.40
CA ALA A 26 -1.97 8.32 8.12
C ALA A 26 -3.22 7.60 8.64
N TYR A 27 -3.67 6.62 7.88
CA TYR A 27 -4.80 5.75 8.22
C TYR A 27 -4.28 4.33 8.29
N VAL A 28 -4.54 3.65 9.41
CA VAL A 28 -3.99 2.33 9.73
C VAL A 28 -5.13 1.38 10.05
N SER A 29 -5.24 0.27 9.34
CA SER A 29 -6.25 -0.75 9.61
C SER A 29 -5.86 -1.62 10.78
N ASN A 30 -6.79 -1.86 11.71
CA ASN A 30 -6.59 -2.67 12.92
C ASN A 30 -7.48 -3.93 12.85
N GLU A 31 -6.90 -5.06 12.42
CA GLU A 31 -7.66 -6.28 12.11
C GLU A 31 -8.51 -6.76 13.30
N LYS A 32 -7.95 -6.75 14.52
CA LYS A 32 -8.64 -7.29 15.71
C LYS A 32 -9.61 -6.31 16.37
N ASP A 33 -9.62 -5.06 15.94
CA ASP A 33 -10.47 -4.02 16.51
C ASP A 33 -11.57 -3.56 15.57
N ASN A 34 -11.64 -4.08 14.33
CA ASN A 34 -12.62 -3.64 13.32
C ASN A 34 -12.63 -2.12 13.15
N SER A 35 -11.44 -1.52 13.18
CA SER A 35 -11.29 -0.05 13.19
C SER A 35 -10.10 0.42 12.37
N ILE A 36 -10.10 1.71 12.05
CA ILE A 36 -8.97 2.44 11.47
C ILE A 36 -8.44 3.44 12.51
N SER A 37 -7.15 3.37 12.82
CA SER A 37 -6.47 4.42 13.59
C SER A 37 -6.05 5.57 12.64
N VAL A 38 -6.28 6.80 13.09
CA VAL A 38 -5.91 8.03 12.35
C VAL A 38 -4.74 8.69 13.07
N ILE A 39 -3.62 8.88 12.38
CA ILE A 39 -2.38 9.45 12.92
C ILE A 39 -2.15 10.82 12.32
N ASP A 40 -1.95 11.82 13.18
CA ASP A 40 -1.47 13.16 12.83
C ASP A 40 0.06 13.09 12.68
N LEU A 41 0.57 13.34 11.46
CA LEU A 41 2.00 13.16 11.18
C LEU A 41 2.89 14.32 11.62
N ASP A 42 2.32 15.48 11.94
CA ASP A 42 3.09 16.56 12.55
C ASP A 42 3.40 16.24 14.02
N LYS A 43 2.43 15.62 14.70
CA LYS A 43 2.58 15.22 16.12
C LYS A 43 3.12 13.81 16.31
N LEU A 44 3.05 12.98 15.26
CA LEU A 44 3.36 11.55 15.29
C LEU A 44 2.57 10.83 16.41
N GLU A 45 1.26 11.07 16.45
CA GLU A 45 0.36 10.47 17.44
C GLU A 45 -1.01 10.11 16.84
N THR A 46 -1.66 9.10 17.40
CA THR A 46 -3.01 8.71 17.03
C THR A 46 -4.01 9.73 17.59
N VAL A 47 -4.80 10.35 16.71
CA VAL A 47 -5.76 11.41 17.05
C VAL A 47 -7.22 10.98 16.92
N ALA A 48 -7.50 9.85 16.25
CA ALA A 48 -8.83 9.28 16.20
C ALA A 48 -8.79 7.76 15.95
N THR A 49 -9.92 7.11 16.23
CA THR A 49 -10.20 5.73 15.84
C THR A 49 -11.59 5.71 15.20
N LEU A 50 -11.70 5.10 14.04
CA LEU A 50 -12.91 5.07 13.21
C LEU A 50 -13.38 3.62 13.10
N GLU A 51 -14.62 3.34 13.49
CA GLU A 51 -15.24 2.03 13.33
C GLU A 51 -15.49 1.72 11.86
N VAL A 52 -15.20 0.49 11.44
CA VAL A 52 -15.39 0.00 10.07
C VAL A 52 -15.89 -1.45 10.11
N GLY A 53 -15.99 -2.09 8.95
CA GLY A 53 -16.32 -3.50 8.82
C GLY A 53 -15.32 -4.43 9.52
N MET A 54 -15.70 -5.70 9.66
CA MET A 54 -14.92 -6.72 10.35
C MET A 54 -13.62 -7.05 9.63
N ARG A 55 -12.54 -7.25 10.42
CA ARG A 55 -11.18 -7.59 9.98
C ARG A 55 -10.66 -6.69 8.85
N PRO A 56 -10.52 -5.38 9.09
CA PRO A 56 -10.02 -4.48 8.06
C PRO A 56 -8.54 -4.77 7.78
N ARG A 57 -8.19 -4.97 6.50
CA ARG A 57 -6.81 -5.22 6.03
C ARG A 57 -6.37 -4.20 5.00
N GLY A 58 -6.46 -4.51 3.71
CA GLY A 58 -6.05 -3.65 2.60
C GLY A 58 -6.67 -2.26 2.65
N LEU A 59 -5.85 -1.23 2.44
CA LEU A 59 -6.27 0.16 2.35
C LEU A 59 -5.73 0.77 1.04
N THR A 60 -6.56 1.56 0.34
CA THR A 60 -6.08 2.44 -0.74
C THR A 60 -6.85 3.75 -0.76
N LEU A 61 -6.21 4.81 -1.26
CA LEU A 61 -6.84 6.10 -1.47
C LEU A 61 -7.35 6.22 -2.91
N SER A 62 -8.41 6.99 -3.13
CA SER A 62 -8.71 7.51 -4.47
C SER A 62 -7.58 8.42 -4.95
N SER A 63 -7.39 8.56 -6.27
CA SER A 63 -6.32 9.40 -6.81
C SER A 63 -6.43 10.88 -6.41
N ASP A 64 -7.63 11.35 -6.09
CA ASP A 64 -7.87 12.70 -5.58
C ASP A 64 -7.75 12.82 -4.04
N ASN A 65 -7.40 11.72 -3.36
CA ASN A 65 -7.20 11.60 -1.92
C ASN A 65 -8.42 12.01 -1.07
N LYS A 66 -9.64 11.88 -1.62
CA LYS A 66 -10.88 12.18 -0.88
C LYS A 66 -11.54 10.95 -0.30
N LEU A 67 -11.34 9.78 -0.90
CA LEU A 67 -11.94 8.53 -0.48
C LEU A 67 -10.87 7.57 0.01
N LEU A 68 -11.19 6.85 1.07
CA LEU A 68 -10.42 5.71 1.58
C LEU A 68 -11.23 4.44 1.34
N TYR A 69 -10.68 3.54 0.54
CA TYR A 69 -11.22 2.20 0.34
C TYR A 69 -10.61 1.29 1.40
N ILE A 70 -11.45 0.45 2.00
CA ILE A 70 -11.12 -0.39 3.15
C ILE A 70 -11.58 -1.81 2.85
N CYS A 71 -10.66 -2.76 2.86
CA CYS A 71 -10.97 -4.17 2.71
C CYS A 71 -11.48 -4.69 4.04
N ALA A 72 -12.79 -4.94 4.17
CA ALA A 72 -13.38 -5.51 5.37
C ALA A 72 -13.56 -7.01 5.14
N SER A 73 -12.47 -7.75 5.36
CA SER A 73 -12.27 -9.14 4.93
C SER A 73 -13.34 -10.08 5.49
N ASP A 74 -13.46 -10.19 6.83
CA ASP A 74 -14.49 -11.00 7.49
C ASP A 74 -15.92 -10.50 7.23
N SER A 75 -16.03 -9.26 6.74
CA SER A 75 -17.33 -8.84 6.29
C SER A 75 -17.66 -9.49 4.97
N ASP A 76 -16.72 -9.64 4.01
CA ASP A 76 -16.74 -9.85 2.53
C ASP A 76 -17.11 -8.66 1.63
N ARG A 77 -16.60 -7.46 1.95
CA ARG A 77 -16.87 -6.24 1.17
C ARG A 77 -15.71 -5.27 1.21
N VAL A 78 -15.74 -4.33 0.26
CA VAL A 78 -14.91 -3.11 0.33
C VAL A 78 -15.76 -1.94 0.77
N GLN A 79 -15.46 -1.36 1.93
CA GLN A 79 -16.10 -0.12 2.38
C GLN A 79 -15.37 1.08 1.81
N VAL A 80 -16.12 2.12 1.44
CA VAL A 80 -15.57 3.38 0.94
C VAL A 80 -15.93 4.49 1.92
N MET A 81 -14.91 5.12 2.50
CA MET A 81 -15.05 6.20 3.45
C MET A 81 -14.74 7.55 2.79
N ASP A 82 -15.62 8.53 2.97
CA ASP A 82 -15.30 9.94 2.68
C ASP A 82 -14.42 10.51 3.80
N LEU A 83 -13.21 10.95 3.46
CA LEU A 83 -12.20 11.36 4.43
C LEU A 83 -12.54 12.68 5.15
N ALA A 84 -13.30 13.55 4.49
CA ALA A 84 -13.69 14.84 5.07
C ALA A 84 -14.72 14.66 6.18
N SER A 85 -15.76 13.86 5.94
CA SER A 85 -16.82 13.57 6.91
C SER A 85 -16.50 12.39 7.82
N ARG A 86 -15.52 11.55 7.45
CA ARG A 86 -15.13 10.29 8.11
C ARG A 86 -16.28 9.29 8.21
N LYS A 87 -17.10 9.22 7.17
CA LYS A 87 -18.27 8.33 7.08
C LYS A 87 -18.10 7.35 5.94
N ILE A 88 -18.56 6.12 6.15
CA ILE A 88 -18.76 5.17 5.05
C ILE A 88 -19.87 5.70 4.15
N VAL A 89 -19.55 5.86 2.87
CA VAL A 89 -20.46 6.40 1.84
C VAL A 89 -20.85 5.36 0.80
N LYS A 90 -20.09 4.27 0.65
CA LYS A 90 -20.42 3.14 -0.21
C LYS A 90 -19.93 1.82 0.41
N GLU A 91 -20.57 0.73 0.03
CA GLU A 91 -20.08 -0.63 0.24
C GLU A 91 -20.08 -1.35 -1.10
N LEU A 92 -18.89 -1.61 -1.64
CA LEU A 92 -18.71 -2.28 -2.91
C LEU A 92 -18.77 -3.79 -2.72
N PRO A 93 -19.35 -4.52 -3.69
CA PRO A 93 -19.31 -5.98 -3.66
C PRO A 93 -17.87 -6.50 -3.77
N SER A 94 -17.65 -7.69 -3.24
CA SER A 94 -16.46 -8.52 -3.48
C SER A 94 -16.87 -10.00 -3.51
N GLY A 95 -15.90 -10.90 -3.63
CA GLY A 95 -16.06 -12.30 -3.24
C GLY A 95 -15.83 -12.50 -1.73
N ALA A 96 -15.78 -13.76 -1.31
CA ALA A 96 -15.50 -14.17 0.06
C ALA A 96 -14.06 -13.84 0.47
N ASP A 97 -13.91 -13.36 1.70
CA ASP A 97 -12.63 -13.01 2.32
C ASP A 97 -11.70 -12.14 1.44
N PRO A 98 -12.09 -10.90 1.09
CA PRO A 98 -11.26 -10.02 0.30
C PRO A 98 -10.05 -9.55 1.12
N GLU A 99 -8.85 -9.60 0.54
CA GLU A 99 -7.59 -9.41 1.28
C GLU A 99 -6.91 -8.07 0.95
N GLN A 100 -6.25 -8.00 -0.21
CA GLN A 100 -5.82 -6.75 -0.82
C GLN A 100 -6.64 -6.43 -2.08
N PHE A 101 -6.60 -5.16 -2.46
CA PHE A 101 -7.09 -4.67 -3.73
C PHE A 101 -6.15 -3.61 -4.30
N ALA A 102 -6.34 -3.31 -5.58
CA ALA A 102 -5.69 -2.19 -6.22
C ALA A 102 -6.69 -1.40 -7.08
N LEU A 103 -6.71 -0.08 -6.90
CA LEU A 103 -7.50 0.84 -7.71
C LEU A 103 -6.72 1.16 -8.97
N HIS A 104 -7.35 0.94 -10.12
CA HIS A 104 -6.76 1.27 -11.41
C HIS A 104 -6.57 2.79 -11.55
N PRO A 105 -5.52 3.29 -12.24
CA PRO A 105 -5.24 4.72 -12.39
C PRO A 105 -6.38 5.57 -13.00
N ASN A 106 -7.34 4.94 -13.68
CA ASN A 106 -8.55 5.60 -14.17
C ASN A 106 -9.59 5.90 -13.07
N ASN A 107 -9.35 5.49 -11.82
CA ASN A 107 -10.25 5.60 -10.65
C ASN A 107 -11.60 4.89 -10.78
N GLN A 108 -11.79 4.05 -11.81
CA GLN A 108 -13.06 3.38 -12.05
C GLN A 108 -13.02 1.91 -11.64
N TRP A 109 -11.93 1.20 -11.96
CA TRP A 109 -11.83 -0.24 -11.73
C TRP A 109 -11.08 -0.55 -10.44
N LEU A 110 -11.72 -1.28 -9.54
CA LEU A 110 -11.09 -1.85 -8.35
C LEU A 110 -10.90 -3.36 -8.56
N TYR A 111 -9.65 -3.83 -8.52
CA TYR A 111 -9.30 -5.24 -8.60
C TYR A 111 -9.16 -5.77 -7.18
N ILE A 112 -9.95 -6.77 -6.80
CA ILE A 112 -10.06 -7.27 -5.44
C ILE A 112 -9.67 -8.75 -5.41
N SER A 113 -8.68 -9.08 -4.58
CA SER A 113 -8.26 -10.46 -4.32
C SER A 113 -9.19 -11.10 -3.28
N ASN A 114 -9.88 -12.20 -3.63
CA ASN A 114 -10.83 -12.89 -2.75
C ASN A 114 -10.25 -14.26 -2.37
N GLU A 115 -9.69 -14.37 -1.16
CA GLU A 115 -8.81 -15.47 -0.74
C GLU A 115 -9.54 -16.82 -0.76
N ASP A 116 -10.75 -16.86 -0.21
CA ASP A 116 -11.55 -18.09 -0.08
C ASP A 116 -12.13 -18.59 -1.42
N ASP A 117 -12.24 -17.71 -2.41
CA ASP A 117 -12.87 -18.02 -3.70
C ASP A 117 -11.87 -18.43 -4.79
N ALA A 118 -10.56 -18.20 -4.61
CA ALA A 118 -9.56 -18.29 -5.67
C ALA A 118 -9.89 -17.39 -6.89
N LEU A 119 -10.45 -16.21 -6.62
CA LEU A 119 -10.92 -15.25 -7.62
C LEU A 119 -10.35 -13.86 -7.42
N VAL A 120 -10.08 -13.19 -8.54
CA VAL A 120 -10.01 -11.73 -8.60
C VAL A 120 -11.35 -11.18 -9.08
N THR A 121 -11.99 -10.33 -8.29
CA THR A 121 -13.23 -9.63 -8.66
C THR A 121 -12.89 -8.21 -9.10
N VAL A 122 -13.36 -7.80 -10.27
CA VAL A 122 -13.22 -6.44 -10.79
C VAL A 122 -14.53 -5.71 -10.58
N VAL A 123 -14.49 -4.56 -9.89
CA VAL A 123 -15.67 -3.75 -9.59
C VAL A 123 -15.55 -2.37 -10.21
N ASP A 124 -16.64 -1.89 -10.80
CA ASP A 124 -16.82 -0.49 -11.13
C ASP A 124 -17.19 0.30 -9.87
N VAL A 125 -16.32 1.20 -9.40
CA VAL A 125 -16.53 1.90 -8.12
C VAL A 125 -17.66 2.94 -8.18
N ASP A 126 -18.06 3.38 -9.37
CA ASP A 126 -19.08 4.40 -9.56
C ASP A 126 -20.48 3.79 -9.64
N SER A 127 -20.64 2.73 -10.43
CA SER A 127 -21.90 1.99 -10.55
C SER A 127 -22.07 0.88 -9.51
N GLU A 128 -21.01 0.58 -8.75
CA GLU A 128 -20.99 -0.42 -7.68
C GLU A 128 -21.29 -1.85 -8.19
N GLN A 129 -21.02 -2.10 -9.47
CA GLN A 129 -21.29 -3.37 -10.13
C GLN A 129 -20.02 -4.19 -10.34
N VAL A 130 -20.15 -5.50 -10.19
CA VAL A 130 -19.13 -6.46 -10.62
C VAL A 130 -19.03 -6.43 -12.14
N LYS A 131 -17.83 -6.11 -12.64
CA LYS A 131 -17.50 -6.07 -14.06
C LYS A 131 -17.00 -7.41 -14.58
N ALA A 132 -16.16 -8.08 -13.79
CA ALA A 132 -15.56 -9.36 -14.14
C ALA A 132 -15.21 -10.16 -12.87
N GLN A 133 -15.14 -11.47 -13.02
CA GLN A 133 -14.56 -12.40 -12.05
C GLN A 133 -13.55 -13.25 -12.80
N ILE A 134 -12.35 -13.35 -12.28
CA ILE A 134 -11.19 -13.93 -12.96
C ILE A 134 -10.65 -15.04 -12.08
N ASP A 135 -10.64 -16.26 -12.61
CA ASP A 135 -10.05 -17.41 -11.95
C ASP A 135 -8.53 -17.21 -11.81
N VAL A 136 -8.04 -17.37 -10.59
CA VAL A 136 -6.61 -17.31 -10.25
C VAL A 136 -6.22 -18.56 -9.45
N GLY A 137 -5.05 -18.55 -8.81
CA GLY A 137 -4.61 -19.61 -7.93
C GLY A 137 -5.29 -19.58 -6.57
N VAL A 138 -5.10 -20.66 -5.81
CA VAL A 138 -5.62 -20.85 -4.45
C VAL A 138 -5.01 -19.85 -3.46
N GLU A 139 -5.84 -19.33 -2.56
CA GLU A 139 -5.51 -18.30 -1.56
C GLU A 139 -4.87 -17.05 -2.19
N PRO A 140 -5.58 -16.33 -3.07
CA PRO A 140 -5.08 -15.08 -3.61
C PRO A 140 -5.10 -14.00 -2.53
N GLU A 141 -3.99 -13.26 -2.38
CA GLU A 141 -3.86 -12.23 -1.34
C GLU A 141 -3.46 -10.86 -1.92
N GLY A 142 -2.22 -10.76 -2.42
CA GLY A 142 -1.63 -9.51 -2.89
C GLY A 142 -2.22 -9.05 -4.21
N MET A 143 -2.32 -7.73 -4.41
CA MET A 143 -2.87 -7.13 -5.62
C MET A 143 -2.18 -5.81 -5.94
N ALA A 144 -1.81 -5.59 -7.20
CA ALA A 144 -1.31 -4.31 -7.70
C ALA A 144 -1.76 -4.05 -9.14
N VAL A 145 -1.91 -2.77 -9.50
CA VAL A 145 -2.10 -2.33 -10.89
C VAL A 145 -0.89 -1.51 -11.32
N SER A 146 -0.39 -1.74 -12.54
CA SER A 146 0.76 -1.02 -13.08
C SER A 146 0.49 0.49 -13.21
N PRO A 147 1.52 1.35 -13.13
CA PRO A 147 1.34 2.80 -13.24
C PRO A 147 0.66 3.27 -14.54
N ASP A 148 0.86 2.53 -15.64
CA ASP A 148 0.20 2.80 -16.92
C ASP A 148 -1.19 2.16 -17.05
N GLY A 149 -1.63 1.46 -16.01
CA GLY A 149 -2.91 0.80 -15.91
C GLY A 149 -3.04 -0.51 -16.66
N LYS A 150 -2.08 -0.92 -17.50
CA LYS A 150 -2.26 -2.06 -18.42
C LYS A 150 -2.28 -3.43 -17.75
N TRP A 151 -1.57 -3.58 -16.64
CA TRP A 151 -1.45 -4.86 -15.93
C TRP A 151 -2.04 -4.75 -14.54
N ALA A 152 -2.89 -5.70 -14.17
CA ALA A 152 -3.12 -6.04 -12.78
C ALA A 152 -2.37 -7.34 -12.48
N VAL A 153 -1.75 -7.45 -11.30
CA VAL A 153 -1.06 -8.66 -10.86
C VAL A 153 -1.55 -9.06 -9.49
N ASN A 154 -1.95 -10.32 -9.38
CA ASN A 154 -2.39 -10.94 -8.14
C ASN A 154 -1.40 -12.01 -7.68
N THR A 155 -1.17 -12.13 -6.38
CA THR A 155 -0.41 -13.26 -5.81
C THR A 155 -1.38 -14.34 -5.36
N SER A 156 -0.99 -15.60 -5.50
CA SER A 156 -1.69 -16.73 -4.87
C SER A 156 -0.75 -17.51 -3.97
N GLU A 157 -1.07 -17.51 -2.67
CA GLU A 157 -0.22 -17.99 -1.58
C GLU A 157 0.11 -19.48 -1.76
N THR A 158 -0.92 -20.32 -1.88
CA THR A 158 -0.76 -21.77 -1.91
C THR A 158 -0.20 -22.27 -3.26
N THR A 159 -0.56 -21.62 -4.37
CA THR A 159 -0.04 -22.01 -5.69
C THR A 159 1.36 -21.46 -5.99
N SER A 160 1.85 -20.51 -5.18
CA SER A 160 3.17 -19.87 -5.35
C SER A 160 3.33 -19.22 -6.73
N MET A 161 2.29 -18.52 -7.19
CA MET A 161 2.24 -17.88 -8.51
C MET A 161 1.86 -16.41 -8.42
N LEU A 162 2.25 -15.69 -9.48
CA LEU A 162 1.73 -14.38 -9.83
C LEU A 162 0.86 -14.50 -11.07
N HIS A 163 -0.32 -13.91 -11.01
CA HIS A 163 -1.35 -13.97 -12.03
C HIS A 163 -1.42 -12.64 -12.77
N TRP A 164 -1.06 -12.63 -14.06
CA TRP A 164 -1.02 -11.41 -14.89
C TRP A 164 -2.34 -11.22 -15.62
N ILE A 165 -3.03 -10.14 -15.30
CA ILE A 165 -4.34 -9.79 -15.83
C ILE A 165 -4.20 -8.59 -16.76
N ASP A 166 -4.64 -8.72 -18.00
CA ASP A 166 -4.78 -7.58 -18.92
C ASP A 166 -6.02 -6.78 -18.50
N THR A 167 -5.82 -5.51 -18.11
CA THR A 167 -6.90 -4.68 -17.59
C THR A 167 -7.86 -4.15 -18.67
N THR A 168 -7.48 -4.27 -19.94
CA THR A 168 -8.31 -3.88 -21.09
C THR A 168 -9.37 -4.93 -21.36
N THR A 169 -9.00 -6.20 -21.22
CA THR A 169 -9.89 -7.35 -21.47
C THR A 169 -10.46 -7.95 -20.19
N HIS A 170 -9.82 -7.70 -19.05
CA HIS A 170 -10.06 -8.37 -17.76
C HIS A 170 -9.85 -9.88 -17.84
N GLU A 171 -8.82 -10.30 -18.57
CA GLU A 171 -8.49 -11.72 -18.74
C GLU A 171 -7.12 -12.03 -18.11
N LEU A 172 -7.01 -13.20 -17.49
CA LEU A 172 -5.73 -13.78 -17.10
C LEU A 172 -4.96 -14.18 -18.36
N VAL A 173 -3.79 -13.60 -18.59
CA VAL A 173 -3.00 -13.83 -19.81
C VAL A 173 -1.69 -14.57 -19.55
N ASP A 174 -1.23 -14.65 -18.31
CA ASP A 174 0.02 -15.32 -17.96
C ASP A 174 0.15 -15.62 -16.46
N ASN A 175 1.05 -16.54 -16.13
CA ASN A 175 1.41 -16.85 -14.76
C ASN A 175 2.94 -16.92 -14.61
N THR A 176 3.47 -16.26 -13.57
CA THR A 176 4.89 -16.35 -13.20
C THR A 176 5.03 -17.15 -11.92
N GLN A 177 5.78 -18.25 -11.95
CA GLN A 177 6.12 -19.00 -10.74
C GLN A 177 7.07 -18.17 -9.86
N VAL A 178 6.79 -18.14 -8.56
CA VAL A 178 7.65 -17.56 -7.53
C VAL A 178 7.84 -18.54 -6.38
N ASP A 179 8.63 -18.15 -5.38
CA ASP A 179 8.84 -18.94 -4.18
C ASP A 179 7.58 -18.98 -3.29
N GLN A 180 7.63 -19.82 -2.26
CA GLN A 180 6.46 -20.19 -1.47
C GLN A 180 5.80 -19.03 -0.74
N ARG A 181 4.46 -19.01 -0.81
CA ARG A 181 3.56 -18.09 -0.11
C ARG A 181 3.77 -16.61 -0.48
N PRO A 182 3.55 -16.23 -1.75
CA PRO A 182 3.66 -14.84 -2.16
C PRO A 182 2.53 -13.98 -1.57
N ARG A 183 2.88 -12.93 -0.83
CA ARG A 183 1.91 -12.04 -0.14
C ARG A 183 1.65 -10.72 -0.85
N HIS A 184 2.67 -10.15 -1.48
CA HIS A 184 2.63 -8.77 -1.94
C HIS A 184 3.39 -8.58 -3.25
N VAL A 185 2.88 -7.67 -4.07
CA VAL A 185 3.51 -7.20 -5.30
C VAL A 185 3.50 -5.68 -5.35
N GLU A 186 4.62 -5.08 -5.74
CA GLU A 186 4.77 -3.62 -5.91
C GLU A 186 5.46 -3.35 -7.26
N PHE A 187 4.83 -2.52 -8.10
CA PHE A 187 5.45 -2.07 -9.35
C PHE A 187 6.47 -0.95 -9.08
N SER A 188 7.55 -0.92 -9.85
CA SER A 188 8.39 0.27 -9.94
C SER A 188 7.58 1.45 -10.47
N GLN A 189 7.96 2.67 -10.11
CA GLN A 189 7.25 3.88 -10.52
C GLN A 189 7.16 4.05 -12.05
N ASP A 190 8.15 3.53 -12.79
CA ASP A 190 8.17 3.52 -14.26
C ASP A 190 7.45 2.31 -14.88
N GLY A 191 6.91 1.41 -14.05
CA GLY A 191 6.13 0.24 -14.45
C GLY A 191 6.93 -0.87 -15.13
N LYS A 192 8.27 -0.81 -15.13
CA LYS A 192 9.10 -1.80 -15.84
C LYS A 192 9.45 -3.02 -15.01
N LEU A 193 9.48 -2.89 -13.68
CA LEU A 193 9.78 -3.97 -12.76
C LEU A 193 8.60 -4.20 -11.83
N LEU A 194 8.40 -5.46 -11.46
CA LEU A 194 7.48 -5.89 -10.41
C LEU A 194 8.29 -6.60 -9.32
N TRP A 195 8.11 -6.19 -8.07
CA TRP A 195 8.75 -6.82 -6.91
C TRP A 195 7.72 -7.67 -6.19
N ALA A 196 7.96 -8.97 -6.08
CA ALA A 196 7.05 -9.93 -5.45
C ALA A 196 7.69 -10.57 -4.22
N SER A 197 7.11 -10.37 -3.04
CA SER A 197 7.57 -11.02 -1.80
C SER A 197 7.01 -12.43 -1.67
N ALA A 198 7.83 -13.39 -1.23
CA ALA A 198 7.43 -14.73 -0.85
C ALA A 198 7.73 -14.97 0.64
N GLU A 199 6.70 -15.00 1.48
CA GLU A 199 6.82 -15.02 2.94
C GLU A 199 7.56 -16.28 3.40
N ILE A 200 7.04 -17.45 3.04
CA ILE A 200 7.65 -18.74 3.45
C ILE A 200 8.92 -19.03 2.67
N GLY A 201 8.98 -18.59 1.40
CA GLY A 201 10.18 -18.66 0.58
C GLY A 201 11.37 -17.88 1.18
N GLY A 202 11.09 -16.84 1.97
CA GLY A 202 12.14 -15.99 2.54
C GLY A 202 12.79 -15.05 1.52
N THR A 203 12.13 -14.83 0.37
CA THR A 203 12.71 -14.13 -0.79
C THR A 203 11.83 -13.01 -1.31
N VAL A 204 12.44 -12.09 -2.05
CA VAL A 204 11.72 -11.16 -2.94
C VAL A 204 12.22 -11.40 -4.35
N THR A 205 11.33 -11.65 -5.30
CA THR A 205 11.67 -11.82 -6.71
C THR A 205 11.30 -10.57 -7.48
N VAL A 206 12.29 -9.99 -8.17
CA VAL A 206 12.13 -8.87 -9.11
C VAL A 206 11.90 -9.44 -10.50
N ILE A 207 10.86 -8.97 -11.16
CA ILE A 207 10.38 -9.48 -12.46
C ILE A 207 10.37 -8.35 -13.46
N ASP A 208 10.82 -8.62 -14.67
CA ASP A 208 10.68 -7.70 -15.80
C ASP A 208 9.23 -7.76 -16.30
N VAL A 209 8.53 -6.62 -16.34
CA VAL A 209 7.10 -6.56 -16.65
C VAL A 209 6.82 -6.89 -18.12
N ALA A 210 7.74 -6.55 -19.03
CA ALA A 210 7.54 -6.77 -20.46
C ALA A 210 7.61 -8.25 -20.85
N SER A 211 8.56 -8.99 -20.25
CA SER A 211 8.76 -10.43 -20.49
C SER A 211 8.09 -11.34 -19.45
N ARG A 212 7.70 -10.76 -18.29
CA ARG A 212 7.16 -11.45 -17.11
C ARG A 212 8.10 -12.52 -16.54
N GLN A 213 9.39 -12.38 -16.83
CA GLN A 213 10.43 -13.30 -16.38
C GLN A 213 11.17 -12.74 -15.16
N PRO A 214 11.58 -13.61 -14.21
CA PRO A 214 12.42 -13.21 -13.09
C PRO A 214 13.74 -12.60 -13.57
N VAL A 215 14.10 -11.45 -13.01
CA VAL A 215 15.37 -10.75 -13.20
C VAL A 215 16.34 -11.08 -12.07
N LYS A 216 15.83 -11.07 -10.82
CA LYS A 216 16.64 -11.27 -9.62
C LYS A 216 15.79 -11.82 -8.48
N THR A 217 16.32 -12.76 -7.73
CA THR A 217 15.76 -13.17 -6.43
C THR A 217 16.68 -12.71 -5.31
N LEU A 218 16.13 -11.92 -4.40
CA LEU A 218 16.80 -11.41 -3.21
C LEU A 218 16.57 -12.37 -2.04
N ASN A 219 17.62 -12.53 -1.24
CA ASN A 219 17.61 -13.29 0.02
C ASN A 219 18.01 -12.36 1.15
N PHE A 220 17.58 -12.67 2.37
CA PHE A 220 17.83 -11.83 3.54
C PHE A 220 18.47 -12.66 4.66
N ALA A 221 19.42 -12.06 5.37
CA ALA A 221 20.13 -12.71 6.46
C ALA A 221 20.37 -11.72 7.60
N ILE A 222 19.62 -11.87 8.69
CA ILE A 222 19.77 -11.06 9.89
C ILE A 222 20.57 -11.86 10.92
N LYS A 223 21.66 -11.26 11.42
CA LYS A 223 22.53 -11.91 12.42
C LYS A 223 21.73 -12.28 13.67
N GLY A 224 21.77 -13.56 14.05
CA GLY A 224 21.11 -14.06 15.25
C GLY A 224 19.62 -14.36 15.08
N VAL A 225 19.06 -14.20 13.87
CA VAL A 225 17.69 -14.61 13.54
C VAL A 225 17.75 -15.85 12.67
N HIS A 226 16.96 -16.86 13.00
CA HIS A 226 16.86 -18.09 12.20
C HIS A 226 16.25 -17.77 10.82
N PRO A 227 16.75 -18.34 9.71
CA PRO A 227 16.24 -18.08 8.36
C PRO A 227 14.72 -18.22 8.23
N ASP A 228 14.11 -19.25 8.83
CA ASP A 228 12.65 -19.46 8.82
C ASP A 228 11.82 -18.31 9.44
N LYS A 229 12.44 -17.39 10.19
CA LYS A 229 11.79 -16.19 10.73
C LYS A 229 11.95 -14.97 9.82
N VAL A 230 12.85 -15.04 8.85
CA VAL A 230 13.14 -13.96 7.89
C VAL A 230 12.18 -14.09 6.71
N GLN A 231 10.94 -13.66 6.95
CA GLN A 231 9.84 -13.86 6.00
C GLN A 231 9.40 -12.49 5.44
N PRO A 232 9.68 -12.18 4.17
CA PRO A 232 9.30 -10.91 3.57
C PRO A 232 7.80 -10.83 3.28
N VAL A 233 7.21 -9.66 3.56
CA VAL A 233 5.79 -9.36 3.31
C VAL A 233 5.67 -8.07 2.49
N GLY A 234 5.28 -6.93 3.08
CA GLY A 234 5.20 -5.66 2.36
C GLY A 234 6.53 -5.24 1.72
N VAL A 235 6.45 -4.72 0.51
CA VAL A 235 7.56 -4.08 -0.23
C VAL A 235 7.15 -2.64 -0.55
N LYS A 236 8.04 -1.67 -0.39
CA LYS A 236 7.79 -0.29 -0.79
C LYS A 236 9.01 0.31 -1.47
N LEU A 237 8.80 0.88 -2.67
CA LEU A 237 9.87 1.44 -3.51
C LEU A 237 9.82 2.95 -3.45
N THR A 238 10.98 3.60 -3.28
CA THR A 238 11.06 5.07 -3.38
C THR A 238 10.83 5.54 -4.81
N ALA A 239 10.24 6.72 -4.97
CA ALA A 239 9.89 7.29 -6.27
C ALA A 239 11.13 7.55 -7.16
N ASP A 240 12.29 7.81 -6.54
CA ASP A 240 13.57 7.96 -7.25
C ASP A 240 14.22 6.63 -7.68
N GLY A 241 13.59 5.51 -7.32
CA GLY A 241 14.06 4.15 -7.61
C GLY A 241 15.39 3.81 -6.94
N ARG A 242 15.76 4.50 -5.86
CA ARG A 242 16.99 4.24 -5.11
C ARG A 242 16.82 3.12 -4.10
N TYR A 243 15.75 3.14 -3.32
CA TYR A 243 15.56 2.19 -2.23
C TYR A 243 14.33 1.32 -2.44
N ALA A 244 14.46 0.07 -2.03
CA ALA A 244 13.34 -0.81 -1.72
C ALA A 244 13.39 -1.11 -0.21
N PHE A 245 12.28 -0.90 0.47
CA PHE A 245 12.09 -1.31 1.85
C PHE A 245 11.26 -2.59 1.86
N VAL A 246 11.73 -3.60 2.60
CA VAL A 246 11.08 -4.91 2.67
C VAL A 246 10.80 -5.25 4.13
N ALA A 247 9.54 -5.39 4.50
CA ALA A 247 9.13 -5.82 5.82
C ALA A 247 9.40 -7.32 5.99
N LEU A 248 10.21 -7.68 6.99
CA LEU A 248 10.57 -9.05 7.34
C LEU A 248 9.79 -9.43 8.60
N GLY A 249 8.57 -9.93 8.40
CA GLY A 249 7.48 -9.93 9.37
C GLY A 249 7.87 -10.51 10.73
N PRO A 250 8.01 -11.85 10.87
CA PRO A 250 8.35 -12.49 12.14
C PRO A 250 9.75 -12.13 12.67
N ALA A 251 10.64 -11.61 11.81
CA ALA A 251 11.95 -11.15 12.20
C ALA A 251 11.92 -9.78 12.88
N ASN A 252 10.83 -9.01 12.75
CA ASN A 252 10.67 -7.65 13.31
C ASN A 252 11.65 -6.65 12.72
N HIS A 253 11.99 -6.78 11.43
CA HIS A 253 12.91 -5.88 10.76
C HIS A 253 12.35 -5.38 9.44
N VAL A 254 12.74 -4.17 9.04
CA VAL A 254 12.63 -3.70 7.66
C VAL A 254 14.02 -3.75 7.04
N ALA A 255 14.19 -4.51 5.96
CA ALA A 255 15.42 -4.47 5.17
C ALA A 255 15.43 -3.22 4.29
N VAL A 256 16.58 -2.55 4.22
CA VAL A 256 16.86 -1.48 3.27
C VAL A 256 17.67 -2.07 2.14
N VAL A 257 17.17 -1.98 0.92
CA VAL A 257 17.81 -2.54 -0.28
C VAL A 257 18.08 -1.42 -1.26
N ASP A 258 19.26 -1.40 -1.88
CA ASP A 258 19.50 -0.58 -3.06
C ASP A 258 18.76 -1.21 -4.25
N ALA A 259 17.71 -0.53 -4.72
CA ALA A 259 16.80 -1.09 -5.73
C ALA A 259 17.43 -1.18 -7.14
N ARG A 260 18.61 -0.58 -7.35
CA ARG A 260 19.31 -0.56 -8.64
C ARG A 260 20.32 -1.69 -8.75
N THR A 261 20.95 -2.04 -7.63
CA THR A 261 21.98 -3.09 -7.53
C THR A 261 21.46 -4.38 -6.90
N TYR A 262 20.32 -4.31 -6.22
CA TYR A 262 19.71 -5.39 -5.42
C TYR A 262 20.54 -5.81 -4.20
N GLU A 263 21.43 -4.94 -3.73
CA GLU A 263 22.21 -5.17 -2.51
C GLU A 263 21.41 -4.79 -1.27
N VAL A 264 21.42 -5.67 -0.25
CA VAL A 264 20.84 -5.34 1.06
C VAL A 264 21.85 -4.48 1.83
N LEU A 265 21.43 -3.27 2.17
CA LEU A 265 22.27 -2.25 2.80
C LEU A 265 22.20 -2.29 4.32
N ASP A 266 21.01 -2.49 4.87
CA ASP A 266 20.79 -2.49 6.32
C ASP A 266 19.52 -3.25 6.73
N TYR A 267 19.38 -3.52 8.03
CA TYR A 267 18.20 -4.10 8.66
C TYR A 267 17.77 -3.25 9.86
N LEU A 268 16.62 -2.61 9.74
CA LEU A 268 16.08 -1.70 10.76
C LEU A 268 15.16 -2.46 11.70
N LEU A 269 15.50 -2.53 12.99
CA LEU A 269 14.66 -3.17 14.00
C LEU A 269 13.40 -2.33 14.27
N VAL A 270 12.23 -2.93 14.09
CA VAL A 270 10.91 -2.31 14.29
C VAL A 270 10.08 -3.09 15.32
N GLY A 271 8.79 -2.77 15.43
CA GLY A 271 7.85 -3.49 16.28
C GLY A 271 7.64 -4.96 15.87
N ARG A 272 6.84 -5.68 16.66
CA ARG A 272 6.68 -7.13 16.49
C ARG A 272 5.70 -7.48 15.38
N ARG A 273 6.10 -8.39 14.49
CA ARG A 273 5.36 -8.82 13.29
C ARG A 273 5.04 -7.63 12.37
N VAL A 274 6.08 -7.14 11.71
CA VAL A 274 5.95 -6.05 10.73
C VAL A 274 5.17 -6.49 9.49
N TRP A 275 4.41 -5.57 8.88
CA TRP A 275 3.55 -5.81 7.72
C TRP A 275 3.77 -4.78 6.60
N HIS A 276 2.78 -3.94 6.29
CA HIS A 276 2.82 -3.03 5.15
C HIS A 276 3.38 -1.67 5.53
N MET A 277 3.63 -0.87 4.51
CA MET A 277 4.38 0.37 4.61
C MET A 277 3.79 1.46 3.73
N ALA A 278 3.93 2.71 4.16
CA ALA A 278 3.58 3.88 3.37
C ALA A 278 4.56 5.03 3.64
N PHE A 279 4.96 5.74 2.58
CA PHE A 279 5.76 6.96 2.72
C PHE A 279 4.88 8.14 3.13
N THR A 280 5.47 9.04 3.91
CA THR A 280 4.92 10.38 4.10
C THR A 280 5.15 11.23 2.86
N PRO A 281 4.44 12.37 2.71
CA PRO A 281 4.65 13.26 1.57
C PRO A 281 6.11 13.69 1.43
N GLY A 282 6.61 13.62 0.19
CA GLY A 282 8.01 13.88 -0.13
C GLY A 282 9.00 12.82 0.34
N GLU A 283 8.53 11.64 0.76
CA GLU A 283 9.37 10.49 1.16
C GLU A 283 10.38 10.82 2.27
N LYS A 284 10.04 11.73 3.18
CA LYS A 284 10.89 12.04 4.33
C LYS A 284 10.90 10.94 5.38
N GLN A 285 9.76 10.28 5.54
CA GLN A 285 9.58 9.20 6.50
C GLN A 285 8.83 8.03 5.84
N LEU A 286 9.06 6.84 6.37
CA LEU A 286 8.35 5.61 6.07
C LEU A 286 7.66 5.12 7.33
N LEU A 287 6.36 4.89 7.23
CA LEU A 287 5.56 4.26 8.28
C LEU A 287 5.48 2.77 8.01
N THR A 288 5.60 1.94 9.05
CA THR A 288 5.35 0.50 8.95
C THR A 288 4.52 -0.02 10.12
N THR A 289 3.53 -0.86 9.81
CA THR A 289 2.61 -1.45 10.79
C THR A 289 3.21 -2.68 11.45
N ASN A 290 3.02 -2.79 12.78
CA ASN A 290 3.53 -3.91 13.58
C ASN A 290 2.38 -4.61 14.30
N GLY A 291 1.91 -5.71 13.71
CA GLY A 291 0.68 -6.39 14.10
C GLY A 291 0.67 -6.84 15.57
N VAL A 292 1.71 -7.55 15.99
CA VAL A 292 1.76 -8.20 17.32
C VAL A 292 2.12 -7.21 18.43
N SER A 293 2.81 -6.11 18.15
CA SER A 293 3.04 -5.07 19.15
C SER A 293 1.94 -3.99 19.18
N GLY A 294 1.12 -3.90 18.14
CA GLY A 294 0.00 -2.95 18.07
C GLY A 294 0.49 -1.51 17.98
N ASP A 295 1.46 -1.27 17.11
CA ASP A 295 2.06 0.05 16.89
C ASP A 295 2.46 0.24 15.42
N VAL A 296 2.78 1.49 15.07
CA VAL A 296 3.42 1.88 13.80
C VAL A 296 4.82 2.39 14.11
N SER A 297 5.83 1.83 13.45
CA SER A 297 7.19 2.37 13.50
C SER A 297 7.39 3.44 12.43
N VAL A 298 8.06 4.53 12.80
CA VAL A 298 8.43 5.64 11.91
C VAL A 298 9.92 5.52 11.61
N ILE A 299 10.26 5.43 10.32
CA ILE A 299 11.64 5.40 9.82
C ILE A 299 11.94 6.73 9.14
N ASP A 300 13.02 7.38 9.52
CA ASP A 300 13.54 8.58 8.86
C ASP A 300 14.42 8.19 7.67
N LEU A 301 14.14 8.72 6.47
CA LEU A 301 14.81 8.30 5.23
C LEU A 301 16.19 8.92 5.03
N ASP A 302 16.47 10.08 5.63
CA ASP A 302 17.79 10.71 5.54
C ASP A 302 18.83 9.95 6.37
N SER A 303 18.45 9.51 7.57
CA SER A 303 19.33 8.79 8.48
C SER A 303 19.20 7.27 8.44
N LEU A 304 18.16 6.75 7.78
CA LEU A 304 17.77 5.34 7.76
C LEU A 304 17.65 4.74 9.17
N LYS A 305 16.92 5.44 10.05
CA LYS A 305 16.73 5.03 11.44
C LYS A 305 15.27 5.02 11.84
N VAL A 306 14.89 4.07 12.68
CA VAL A 306 13.62 4.10 13.39
C VAL A 306 13.68 5.19 14.45
N THR A 307 12.80 6.18 14.34
CA THR A 307 12.81 7.38 15.21
C THR A 307 11.67 7.40 16.22
N LYS A 308 10.58 6.69 15.93
CA LYS A 308 9.37 6.70 16.77
C LYS A 308 8.58 5.40 16.63
N SER A 309 7.86 5.04 17.69
CA SER A 309 6.77 4.07 17.66
C SER A 309 5.49 4.77 18.12
N ILE A 310 4.42 4.62 17.35
CA ILE A 310 3.11 5.26 17.55
C ILE A 310 2.10 4.18 17.89
N LYS A 311 1.44 4.30 19.04
CA LYS A 311 0.44 3.31 19.47
C LYS A 311 -0.83 3.44 18.63
N VAL A 312 -1.31 2.31 18.10
CA VAL A 312 -2.58 2.19 17.36
C VAL A 312 -3.42 1.06 17.94
N GLY A 313 -4.46 0.62 17.23
CA GLY A 313 -5.26 -0.54 17.61
C GLY A 313 -4.49 -1.86 17.55
N ARG A 314 -5.20 -2.96 17.81
CA ARG A 314 -4.67 -4.32 17.85
C ARG A 314 -4.54 -4.89 16.44
N TYR A 315 -3.40 -5.54 16.17
CA TYR A 315 -3.10 -6.14 14.88
C TYR A 315 -3.19 -5.14 13.72
N PRO A 316 -2.41 -4.03 13.77
CA PRO A 316 -2.35 -3.13 12.63
C PRO A 316 -1.71 -3.84 11.43
N TRP A 317 -2.30 -3.67 10.26
CA TRP A 317 -1.92 -4.42 9.06
C TRP A 317 -1.58 -3.51 7.89
N GLY A 318 -2.56 -2.73 7.39
CA GLY A 318 -2.40 -1.81 6.28
C GLY A 318 -2.16 -0.38 6.75
N VAL A 319 -1.48 0.42 5.93
CA VAL A 319 -1.31 1.86 6.17
C VAL A 319 -1.32 2.62 4.85
N VAL A 320 -2.02 3.76 4.82
CA VAL A 320 -1.95 4.75 3.74
C VAL A 320 -1.78 6.15 4.33
N VAL A 321 -1.19 7.05 3.55
CA VAL A 321 -0.91 8.43 3.98
C VAL A 321 -1.48 9.40 2.97
N THR A 322 -2.22 10.41 3.44
CA THR A 322 -2.71 11.51 2.59
C THR A 322 -1.58 12.51 2.32
N PRO A 323 -1.60 13.21 1.17
CA PRO A 323 -0.64 14.27 0.85
C PRO A 323 -0.63 15.42 1.85
#